data_AF-A0A7V9YYE5-F1
#
_entry.id   AF-A0A7V9YYE5-F1
#
_cell.length_a   1.000
_cell.length_b   1.000
_cell.length_c   1.000
_cell.angle_alpha   90.00
_cell.angle_beta   90.00
_cell.angle_gamma   90.00
#
_symmetry.space_group_name_H-M   'P 1'
#
loop_
_entity.id
_entity.type
_entity.pdbx_description
1 polymer ?
#
loop_
_entity_poly.entity_id
_entity_poly.type
_entity_poly.pdbx_seq_one_letter_code
_entity_poly.pdbx_strand_id
1 'polypeptide(L)'
;MNLLEFKNELSVRSKNGISFLLAATIIWTIITVIFLQPFGIKEKNVFMLYSTGLMFPLAIIISKVIKADWKANDNPLSKLGLYLNLTQIMYFPIIFWAFVKSPTNMVLFFAVITGAHFFPYGWLYNTKVYFIIAPIISIIILVIGWAITIENLWFIPFTMVIFLLVLNLLLYIDYKKKCK
;
A
#
# COMPACT_ATOMS: atom_id res chain seq x y z
N MET A 1 1.01 -5.93 29.64
CA MET A 1 1.89 -5.23 28.69
C MET A 1 1.48 -3.77 28.61
N ASN A 2 2.45 -2.87 28.47
CA ASN A 2 2.17 -1.46 28.15
C ASN A 2 1.92 -1.28 26.63
N LEU A 3 1.48 -0.09 26.21
CA LEU A 3 1.16 0.19 24.81
C LEU A 3 2.35 -0.05 23.86
N LEU A 4 3.56 0.31 24.28
CA LEU A 4 4.77 0.16 23.46
C LEU A 4 5.11 -1.32 23.25
N GLU A 5 4.98 -2.13 24.29
CA GLU A 5 5.15 -3.58 24.24
C GLU A 5 4.15 -4.20 23.27
N PHE A 6 2.86 -3.83 23.34
CA PHE A 6 1.85 -4.34 22.41
C PHE A 6 2.17 -4.00 20.95
N LYS A 7 2.64 -2.77 20.68
CA LYS A 7 3.04 -2.35 19.33
C LYS A 7 4.24 -3.13 18.80
N ASN A 8 5.28 -3.32 19.63
CA ASN A 8 6.48 -4.04 19.25
C ASN A 8 6.20 -5.53 19.04
N GLU A 9 5.39 -6.14 19.92
CA GLU A 9 4.95 -7.53 19.77
C GLU A 9 4.16 -7.72 18.47
N LEU A 10 3.18 -6.85 18.20
CA LEU A 10 2.41 -6.87 16.95
C LEU A 10 3.33 -6.69 15.72
N SER A 11 4.27 -5.76 15.78
CA SER A 11 5.28 -5.50 14.74
C SER A 11 6.13 -6.74 14.44
N VAL A 12 6.60 -7.46 15.46
CA VAL A 12 7.40 -8.68 15.27
C VAL A 12 6.55 -9.82 14.72
N ARG A 13 5.37 -10.07 15.28
CA ARG A 13 4.48 -11.18 14.88
C ARG A 13 3.96 -11.03 13.46
N SER A 14 3.50 -9.83 13.10
CA SER A 14 2.99 -9.52 11.77
C SER A 14 4.09 -9.20 10.75
N LYS A 15 5.36 -9.17 11.17
CA LYS A 15 6.52 -8.74 10.38
C LYS A 15 6.28 -7.38 9.74
N ASN A 16 5.85 -6.40 10.54
CA ASN A 16 5.51 -5.05 10.09
C ASN A 16 4.47 -5.01 8.95
N GLY A 17 3.63 -6.04 8.79
CA GLY A 17 2.65 -6.10 7.70
C GLY A 17 3.25 -6.33 6.30
N ILE A 18 4.51 -6.80 6.19
CA ILE A 18 5.21 -7.05 4.93
C ILE A 18 4.39 -7.93 3.96
N SER A 19 3.60 -8.90 4.46
CA SER A 19 2.78 -9.74 3.60
C SER A 19 1.76 -8.97 2.77
N PHE A 20 1.13 -7.94 3.35
CA PHE A 20 0.21 -7.05 2.63
C PHE A 20 0.94 -6.13 1.66
N LEU A 21 2.13 -5.65 2.01
CA LEU A 21 2.93 -4.80 1.12
C LEU A 21 3.51 -5.59 -0.07
N LEU A 22 3.86 -6.85 0.10
CA LEU A 22 4.26 -7.74 -1.00
C LEU A 22 3.07 -8.05 -1.91
N ALA A 23 1.88 -8.30 -1.36
CA ALA A 23 0.65 -8.42 -2.13
C ALA A 23 0.36 -7.14 -2.93
N ALA A 24 0.50 -5.97 -2.30
CA ALA A 24 0.39 -4.69 -2.96
C ALA A 24 1.41 -4.54 -4.09
N THR A 25 2.67 -4.97 -3.89
CA THR A 25 3.71 -4.91 -4.92
C THR A 25 3.26 -5.66 -6.18
N ILE A 26 2.73 -6.89 -6.02
CA ILE A 26 2.19 -7.69 -7.14
C ILE A 26 1.04 -6.96 -7.83
N ILE A 27 0.10 -6.39 -7.08
CA ILE A 27 -1.05 -5.66 -7.63
C ILE A 27 -0.59 -4.42 -8.39
N TRP A 28 0.34 -3.63 -7.86
CA TRP A 28 0.88 -2.46 -8.54
C TRP A 28 1.69 -2.83 -9.79
N THR A 29 2.33 -4.00 -9.82
CA THR A 29 2.92 -4.54 -11.05
C THR A 29 1.84 -4.87 -12.08
N ILE A 30 0.73 -5.51 -11.68
CA ILE A 30 -0.42 -5.76 -12.56
C ILE A 30 -0.99 -4.44 -13.10
N ILE A 31 -1.17 -3.43 -12.25
CA ILE A 31 -1.64 -2.09 -12.66
C ILE A 31 -0.66 -1.46 -13.66
N THR A 32 0.66 -1.60 -13.44
CA THR A 32 1.67 -1.12 -14.40
C THR A 32 1.49 -1.78 -15.77
N VAL A 33 1.32 -3.11 -15.81
CA VAL A 33 1.08 -3.86 -17.05
C VAL A 33 -0.20 -3.42 -17.74
N ILE A 34 -1.29 -3.19 -17.00
CA ILE A 34 -2.56 -2.65 -17.52
C ILE A 34 -2.35 -1.29 -18.20
N PHE A 35 -1.58 -0.40 -17.57
CA PHE A 35 -1.35 0.95 -18.11
C PHE A 35 -0.43 0.98 -19.34
N LEU A 36 0.39 -0.06 -19.52
CA LEU A 36 1.18 -0.29 -20.74
C LEU A 36 0.35 -0.82 -21.92
N GLN A 37 -0.85 -1.38 -21.67
CA GLN A 37 -1.69 -1.90 -22.75
C GLN A 37 -2.37 -0.78 -23.56
N PRO A 38 -2.73 -1.01 -24.84
CA PRO A 38 -3.40 -0.05 -25.70
C PRO A 38 -4.90 0.13 -25.40
N PHE A 39 -5.32 0.01 -24.13
CA PHE A 39 -6.71 0.19 -23.71
C PHE A 39 -7.09 1.67 -23.52
N GLY A 40 -8.39 1.97 -23.57
CA GLY A 40 -8.91 3.28 -23.21
C GLY A 40 -8.70 3.60 -21.72
N ILE A 41 -8.55 4.88 -21.36
CA ILE A 41 -8.26 5.29 -19.97
C ILE A 41 -9.31 4.80 -18.96
N LYS A 42 -10.59 4.76 -19.35
CA LYS A 42 -11.67 4.27 -18.49
C LYS A 42 -11.54 2.77 -18.23
N GLU A 43 -11.18 1.98 -19.25
CA GLU A 43 -10.97 0.54 -19.12
C GLU A 43 -9.76 0.25 -18.22
N LYS A 44 -8.65 0.98 -18.43
CA LYS A 44 -7.46 0.91 -17.55
C LYS A 44 -7.82 1.15 -16.08
N ASN A 45 -8.64 2.16 -15.81
CA ASN A 45 -9.10 2.49 -14.46
C ASN A 45 -10.01 1.40 -13.86
N VAL A 46 -10.92 0.82 -14.66
CA VAL A 46 -11.77 -0.30 -14.22
C VAL A 46 -10.94 -1.53 -13.90
N PHE A 47 -10.01 -1.91 -14.78
CA PHE A 47 -9.11 -3.05 -14.56
C PHE A 47 -8.19 -2.83 -13.36
N MET A 48 -7.70 -1.60 -13.17
CA MET A 48 -6.95 -1.22 -11.98
C MET A 48 -7.76 -1.49 -10.71
N LEU A 49 -8.99 -0.96 -10.61
CA LEU A 49 -9.85 -1.19 -9.43
C LEU A 49 -10.14 -2.69 -9.25
N TYR A 50 -10.47 -3.40 -10.32
CA TYR A 50 -10.78 -4.83 -10.27
C TYR A 50 -9.60 -5.65 -9.72
N SER A 51 -8.38 -5.32 -10.12
CA SER A 51 -7.16 -6.00 -9.65
C SER A 51 -6.94 -5.90 -8.13
N THR A 52 -7.47 -4.85 -7.49
CA THR A 52 -7.35 -4.67 -6.03
C THR A 52 -8.11 -5.71 -5.23
N GLY A 53 -9.12 -6.38 -5.82
CA GLY A 53 -9.83 -7.49 -5.19
C GLY A 53 -8.92 -8.68 -4.83
N LEU A 54 -7.76 -8.78 -5.47
CA LEU A 54 -6.75 -9.80 -5.17
C LEU A 54 -5.97 -9.54 -3.88
N MET A 55 -6.07 -8.35 -3.28
CA MET A 55 -5.25 -7.92 -2.14
C MET A 55 -5.32 -8.90 -0.98
N PHE A 56 -6.53 -9.19 -0.51
CA PHE A 56 -6.72 -10.00 0.70
C PHE A 56 -6.31 -11.47 0.49
N PRO A 57 -6.72 -12.15 -0.61
CA PRO A 57 -6.23 -13.50 -0.91
C PRO A 57 -4.70 -13.59 -1.00
N LEU A 58 -4.06 -12.66 -1.72
CA LEU A 58 -2.60 -12.64 -1.87
C LEU A 58 -1.89 -12.40 -0.53
N ALA A 59 -2.37 -11.45 0.27
CA ALA A 59 -1.79 -11.15 1.57
C ALA A 59 -1.85 -12.36 2.51
N ILE A 60 -2.94 -13.13 2.50
CA ILE A 60 -3.06 -14.37 3.30
C ILE A 60 -2.05 -15.42 2.84
N ILE A 61 -1.96 -15.66 1.53
CA ILE A 61 -1.01 -16.64 0.96
C ILE A 61 0.42 -16.25 1.35
N ILE A 62 0.80 -15.00 1.13
CA ILE A 62 2.15 -14.51 1.43
C ILE A 62 2.42 -14.57 2.94
N SER A 63 1.44 -14.24 3.79
CA SER A 63 1.58 -14.36 5.25
C SER A 63 1.93 -15.78 5.69
N LYS A 64 1.32 -16.80 5.06
CA LYS A 64 1.67 -18.21 5.32
C LYS A 64 3.10 -18.52 4.86
N VAL A 65 3.48 -18.10 3.66
CA VAL A 65 4.83 -18.32 3.09
C VAL A 65 5.90 -17.70 3.98
N ILE A 66 5.72 -16.44 4.38
CA ILE A 66 6.72 -15.75 5.21
C ILE A 66 6.54 -16.05 6.70
N LYS A 67 5.59 -16.89 7.12
CA LYS A 67 5.27 -17.18 8.53
C LYS A 67 5.01 -15.92 9.35
N ALA A 68 4.22 -14.98 8.81
CA ALA A 68 3.72 -13.82 9.54
C ALA A 68 2.36 -14.13 10.16
N ASP A 69 2.22 -13.84 11.45
CA ASP A 69 0.92 -13.85 12.13
C ASP A 69 0.23 -12.51 11.94
N TRP A 70 -0.53 -12.41 10.85
CA TRP A 70 -1.27 -11.20 10.51
C TRP A 70 -2.53 -10.99 11.37
N LYS A 71 -2.97 -12.01 12.11
CA LYS A 71 -4.20 -11.94 12.93
C LYS A 71 -3.91 -11.58 14.38
N ALA A 72 -2.79 -12.02 14.95
CA ALA A 72 -2.35 -11.70 16.31
C ALA A 72 -3.51 -11.54 17.31
N ASN A 73 -4.40 -12.53 17.41
CA ASN A 73 -5.76 -12.39 17.97
C ASN A 73 -5.78 -11.97 19.45
N ASP A 74 -4.72 -12.29 20.17
CA ASP A 74 -4.45 -12.00 21.58
C ASP A 74 -3.86 -10.60 21.80
N ASN A 75 -3.41 -9.92 20.75
CA ASN A 75 -2.95 -8.54 20.83
C ASN A 75 -4.11 -7.55 20.57
N PRO A 76 -4.45 -6.66 21.52
CA PRO A 76 -5.61 -5.77 21.40
C PRO A 76 -5.50 -4.77 20.24
N LEU A 77 -4.28 -4.50 19.73
CA LEU A 77 -4.06 -3.61 18.60
C LEU A 77 -4.24 -4.29 17.25
N SER A 78 -4.38 -5.62 17.19
CA SER A 78 -4.49 -6.33 15.91
C SER A 78 -5.70 -5.88 15.08
N LYS A 79 -6.87 -5.71 15.71
CA LYS A 79 -8.09 -5.22 15.05
C LYS A 79 -7.93 -3.81 14.47
N LEU A 80 -7.04 -2.99 15.05
CA LEU A 80 -6.78 -1.65 14.54
C LEU A 80 -6.17 -1.68 13.14
N GLY A 81 -5.30 -2.66 12.84
CA GLY A 81 -4.76 -2.85 11.49
C GLY A 81 -5.87 -3.06 10.44
N LEU A 82 -6.91 -3.82 10.79
CA LEU A 82 -8.08 -3.99 9.92
C LEU A 82 -8.83 -2.67 9.74
N TYR A 83 -9.11 -1.94 10.82
CA TYR A 83 -9.81 -0.65 10.72
C TYR A 83 -9.04 0.36 9.89
N LEU A 84 -7.70 0.42 10.04
CA LEU A 84 -6.86 1.27 9.21
C LEU A 84 -7.07 0.92 7.73
N ASN A 85 -6.97 -0.35 7.32
CA ASN A 85 -7.22 -0.74 5.93
C ASN A 85 -8.64 -0.34 5.45
N LEU A 86 -9.65 -0.52 6.28
CA LEU A 86 -11.03 -0.15 5.93
C LEU A 86 -11.20 1.37 5.74
N THR A 87 -10.36 2.21 6.36
CA THR A 87 -10.41 3.67 6.12
C THR A 87 -10.10 4.03 4.67
N GLN A 88 -9.40 3.18 3.92
CA GLN A 88 -9.17 3.42 2.48
C GLN A 88 -10.46 3.52 1.68
N ILE A 89 -11.52 2.80 2.10
CA ILE A 89 -12.84 2.83 1.47
C ILE A 89 -13.46 4.24 1.55
N MET A 90 -13.14 5.01 2.59
CA MET A 90 -13.65 6.38 2.76
C MET A 90 -13.13 7.34 1.69
N TYR A 91 -12.06 6.98 0.97
CA TYR A 91 -11.56 7.76 -0.18
C TYR A 91 -12.17 7.31 -1.52
N PHE A 92 -12.99 6.26 -1.57
CA PHE A 92 -13.62 5.84 -2.84
C PHE A 92 -14.52 6.92 -3.47
N PRO A 93 -15.24 7.78 -2.71
CA PRO A 93 -15.97 8.90 -3.31
C PRO A 93 -15.10 9.81 -4.17
N ILE A 94 -13.87 10.14 -3.75
CA ILE A 94 -12.95 10.97 -4.56
C ILE A 94 -12.43 10.20 -5.78
N ILE A 95 -12.22 8.89 -5.64
CA ILE A 95 -11.83 8.02 -6.76
C ILE A 95 -12.93 7.92 -7.81
N PHE A 96 -14.19 7.74 -7.41
CA PHE A 96 -15.31 7.71 -8.35
C PHE A 96 -15.58 9.07 -8.98
N TRP A 97 -15.42 10.16 -8.23
CA TRP A 97 -15.46 11.50 -8.79
C TRP A 97 -14.37 11.67 -9.87
N ALA A 98 -13.14 11.25 -9.58
CA ALA A 98 -12.04 11.30 -10.54
C ALA A 98 -12.31 10.42 -11.76
N PHE A 99 -12.88 9.23 -11.59
CA PHE A 99 -13.27 8.36 -12.70
C PHE A 99 -14.21 9.07 -13.70
N VAL A 100 -15.16 9.87 -13.19
CA VAL A 100 -16.14 10.58 -14.03
C VAL A 100 -15.59 11.90 -14.58
N LYS A 101 -14.91 12.70 -13.75
CA LYS A 101 -14.51 14.08 -14.07
C LYS A 101 -13.07 14.23 -14.52
N SER A 102 -12.19 13.32 -14.12
CA SER A 102 -10.75 13.40 -14.41
C SER A 102 -10.11 12.00 -14.54
N PRO A 103 -10.57 11.17 -15.51
CA PRO A 103 -10.17 9.77 -15.58
C PRO A 103 -8.66 9.57 -15.77
N THR A 104 -7.97 10.49 -16.45
CA THR A 104 -6.50 10.46 -16.59
C THR A 104 -5.76 10.63 -15.27
N ASN A 105 -6.33 11.36 -14.31
CA ASN A 105 -5.73 11.62 -13.00
C ASN A 105 -6.15 10.62 -11.92
N MET A 106 -7.05 9.68 -12.24
CA MET A 106 -7.54 8.72 -11.24
C MET A 106 -6.41 7.83 -10.67
N VAL A 107 -5.49 7.36 -11.52
CA VAL A 107 -4.34 6.55 -11.08
C VAL A 107 -3.41 7.34 -10.17
N LEU A 108 -3.25 8.65 -10.42
CA LEU A 108 -2.49 9.56 -9.58
C LEU A 108 -3.12 9.64 -8.18
N PHE A 109 -4.40 9.97 -8.10
CA PHE A 109 -5.09 10.05 -6.81
C PHE A 109 -5.07 8.72 -6.06
N PHE A 110 -5.28 7.62 -6.77
CA PHE A 110 -5.23 6.28 -6.19
C PHE A 110 -3.85 5.95 -5.59
N ALA A 111 -2.76 6.31 -6.29
CA ALA A 111 -1.39 6.13 -5.81
C ALA A 111 -1.08 7.03 -4.60
N VAL A 112 -1.47 8.32 -4.63
CA VAL A 112 -1.28 9.25 -3.50
C VAL A 112 -2.02 8.77 -2.25
N ILE A 113 -3.30 8.38 -2.39
CA ILE A 113 -4.10 7.84 -1.28
C ILE A 113 -3.43 6.59 -0.69
N THR A 114 -2.96 5.69 -1.56
CA THR A 114 -2.27 4.46 -1.12
C THR A 114 -0.98 4.77 -0.38
N GLY A 115 -0.14 5.67 -0.89
CA GLY A 115 1.10 6.10 -0.22
C GLY A 115 0.84 6.74 1.14
N ALA A 116 -0.11 7.68 1.20
CA ALA A 116 -0.49 8.36 2.44
C ALA A 116 -1.07 7.41 3.49
N HIS A 117 -1.81 6.39 3.04
CA HIS A 117 -2.40 5.37 3.91
C HIS A 117 -1.36 4.58 4.72
N PHE A 118 -0.10 4.55 4.27
CA PHE A 118 0.96 3.87 5.03
C PHE A 118 1.39 4.62 6.30
N PHE A 119 1.09 5.91 6.44
CA PHE A 119 1.55 6.74 7.55
C PHE A 119 1.10 6.24 8.94
N PRO A 120 -0.18 5.88 9.19
CA PRO A 120 -0.63 5.40 10.50
C PRO A 120 0.04 4.10 10.94
N TYR A 121 0.58 3.31 10.02
CA TYR A 121 1.31 2.08 10.36
C TYR A 121 2.65 2.36 11.06
N GLY A 122 3.21 3.55 10.91
CA GLY A 122 4.38 3.97 11.69
C GLY A 122 4.06 4.02 13.18
N TRP A 123 2.84 4.44 13.52
CA TRP A 123 2.35 4.37 14.88
C TRP A 123 2.05 2.93 15.26
N LEU A 124 1.27 2.19 14.46
CA LEU A 124 0.79 0.84 14.80
C LEU A 124 1.96 -0.13 15.08
N TYR A 125 2.97 -0.13 14.21
CA TYR A 125 4.11 -1.03 14.32
C TYR A 125 5.32 -0.39 15.02
N ASN A 126 5.17 0.81 15.58
CA ASN A 126 6.28 1.54 16.22
C ASN A 126 7.53 1.58 15.32
N THR A 127 7.41 2.10 14.11
CA THR A 127 8.54 2.22 13.17
C THR A 127 8.54 3.57 12.46
N LYS A 128 9.71 4.20 12.42
CA LYS A 128 9.91 5.47 11.71
C LYS A 128 9.85 5.30 10.20
N VAL A 129 10.07 4.09 9.69
CA VAL A 129 10.12 3.81 8.25
C VAL A 129 8.82 4.25 7.57
N TYR A 130 7.66 3.88 8.14
CA TYR A 130 6.37 4.30 7.60
C TYR A 130 6.15 5.82 7.65
N PHE A 131 6.51 6.48 8.76
CA PHE A 131 6.34 7.93 8.89
C PHE A 131 7.18 8.73 7.89
N ILE A 132 8.32 8.19 7.48
CA ILE A 132 9.23 8.84 6.52
C ILE A 132 8.82 8.50 5.08
N ILE A 133 8.60 7.22 4.78
CA ILE A 133 8.38 6.77 3.40
C ILE A 133 6.99 7.15 2.89
N ALA A 134 5.95 7.12 3.73
CA ALA A 134 4.58 7.47 3.32
C ALA A 134 4.46 8.88 2.69
N PRO A 135 4.92 9.98 3.35
CA PRO A 135 4.86 11.31 2.74
C PRO A 135 5.78 11.43 1.51
N ILE A 136 6.94 10.76 1.51
CA ILE A 136 7.84 10.74 0.35
C ILE A 136 7.12 10.14 -0.87
N ILE A 137 6.45 8.99 -0.71
CA ILE A 137 5.67 8.37 -1.79
C ILE A 137 4.64 9.37 -2.32
N SER A 138 3.82 9.96 -1.45
CA SER A 138 2.74 10.86 -1.85
C SER A 138 3.26 12.10 -2.59
N ILE A 139 4.34 12.72 -2.11
CA ILE A 139 4.94 13.90 -2.74
C ILE A 139 5.57 13.55 -4.09
N ILE A 140 6.35 12.47 -4.15
CA ILE A 140 7.03 12.07 -5.40
C ILE A 140 6.02 11.68 -6.47
N ILE A 141 4.98 10.92 -6.11
CA ILE A 141 3.89 10.56 -7.03
C ILE A 141 3.17 11.81 -7.54
N LEU A 142 2.92 12.81 -6.69
CA LEU A 142 2.33 14.09 -7.11
C LEU A 142 3.23 14.84 -8.11
N VAL A 143 4.52 14.98 -7.81
CA VAL A 143 5.50 15.66 -8.68
C VAL A 143 5.60 14.96 -10.04
N ILE A 144 5.65 13.62 -10.03
CA ILE A 144 5.64 12.81 -11.26
C ILE A 144 4.33 13.02 -12.04
N GLY A 145 3.19 13.05 -11.34
CA GLY A 145 1.89 13.30 -11.95
C GLY A 145 1.77 14.65 -12.65
N TRP A 146 2.46 15.69 -12.18
CA TRP A 146 2.50 17.00 -12.86
C TRP A 146 3.32 17.01 -14.14
N ALA A 147 4.31 16.12 -14.27
CA ALA A 147 5.24 16.11 -15.40
C ALA A 147 4.82 15.11 -16.51
N ILE A 148 3.89 14.21 -16.25
CA ILE A 148 3.56 13.08 -17.12
C ILE A 148 2.47 13.42 -18.15
N THR A 149 2.63 12.90 -19.36
CA THR A 149 1.62 12.90 -20.42
C THR A 149 0.74 11.65 -20.37
N ILE A 150 -0.40 11.65 -21.07
CA ILE A 150 -1.35 10.53 -21.08
C ILE A 150 -0.69 9.20 -21.52
N GLU A 151 0.24 9.27 -22.47
CA GLU A 151 0.99 8.12 -22.99
C GLU A 151 1.91 7.47 -21.92
N ASN A 152 2.31 8.26 -20.94
CA ASN A 152 3.30 7.89 -19.92
C ASN A 152 2.68 7.61 -18.54
N LEU A 153 1.35 7.48 -18.44
CA LEU A 153 0.65 7.25 -17.17
C LEU A 153 1.11 5.98 -16.42
N TRP A 154 1.72 5.02 -17.12
CA TRP A 154 2.28 3.79 -16.54
C TRP A 154 3.45 4.05 -15.57
N PHE A 155 4.12 5.19 -15.66
CA PHE A 155 5.19 5.55 -14.72
C PHE A 155 4.67 5.69 -13.29
N ILE A 156 3.43 6.13 -13.08
CA ILE A 156 2.83 6.27 -11.73
C ILE A 156 2.78 4.92 -10.99
N PRO A 157 2.09 3.88 -11.51
CA PRO A 157 2.06 2.57 -10.86
C PRO A 157 3.44 1.91 -10.83
N PHE A 158 4.31 2.16 -11.81
CA PHE A 158 5.68 1.65 -11.79
C PHE A 158 6.50 2.25 -10.64
N THR A 159 6.39 3.56 -10.39
CA THR A 159 7.02 4.22 -9.25
C THR A 159 6.49 3.66 -7.92
N MET A 160 5.20 3.34 -7.84
CA MET A 160 4.65 2.66 -6.67
C MET A 160 5.30 1.30 -6.42
N VAL A 161 5.56 0.50 -7.47
CA VAL A 161 6.28 -0.78 -7.34
C VAL A 161 7.67 -0.56 -6.73
N ILE A 162 8.44 0.40 -7.23
CA ILE A 162 9.78 0.71 -6.71
C ILE A 162 9.72 1.09 -5.24
N PHE A 163 8.81 2.00 -4.87
CA PHE A 163 8.66 2.41 -3.48
C PHE A 163 8.22 1.28 -2.55
N LEU A 164 7.33 0.40 -3.01
CA LEU A 164 6.89 -0.76 -2.23
C LEU A 164 8.03 -1.75 -2.01
N LEU A 165 8.89 -1.98 -3.01
CA LEU A 165 10.09 -2.82 -2.85
C LEU A 165 11.05 -2.22 -1.81
N VAL A 166 11.30 -0.91 -1.90
CA VAL A 166 12.14 -0.19 -0.91
C VAL A 166 11.51 -0.26 0.49
N LEU A 167 10.22 -0.01 0.61
CA LEU A 167 9.50 -0.05 1.87
C LEU A 167 9.55 -1.45 2.50
N ASN A 168 9.31 -2.51 1.71
CA ASN A 168 9.42 -3.90 2.18
C ASN A 168 10.82 -4.21 2.71
N LEU A 169 11.88 -3.80 1.99
CA LEU A 169 13.26 -4.01 2.42
C LEU A 169 13.56 -3.29 3.75
N LEU A 170 13.20 -2.01 3.86
CA LEU A 170 13.43 -1.22 5.07
C LEU A 170 12.66 -1.77 6.28
N LEU A 171 11.40 -2.19 6.08
CA LEU A 171 10.59 -2.79 7.13
C LEU A 171 11.09 -4.18 7.54
N TYR A 172 11.68 -4.95 6.62
CA TYR A 172 12.31 -6.22 6.96
C TYR A 172 13.54 -6.00 7.86
N ILE A 173 14.35 -4.98 7.54
CA ILE A 173 15.50 -4.58 8.37
C ILE A 173 15.03 -4.12 9.76
N ASP A 174 13.98 -3.29 9.84
CA ASP A 174 13.37 -2.82 11.09
C ASP A 174 12.84 -3.99 11.94
N TYR A 175 12.09 -4.90 11.32
CA TYR A 175 11.59 -6.12 11.94
C TYR A 175 12.74 -6.96 12.54
N LYS A 176 13.82 -7.18 11.78
CA LYS A 176 14.98 -7.96 12.24
C LYS A 176 15.69 -7.30 13.42
N LYS A 177 15.71 -5.97 13.50
CA LYS A 177 16.26 -5.25 14.66
C LYS A 177 15.41 -5.44 15.91
N LYS A 178 14.08 -5.50 15.78
CA LYS A 178 13.14 -5.70 16.91
C LYS A 178 13.08 -7.14 17.42
N CYS A 179 13.53 -8.11 16.62
CA CYS A 179 13.63 -9.51 17.04
C CYS A 179 14.87 -9.82 17.87
N LYS A 180 15.84 -8.89 17.92
CA LYS A 180 17.03 -8.98 18.75
C LYS A 180 16.74 -8.39 20.12
#